data_AF-A0A8H9IDK2-F1
#
_entry.id   AF-A0A8H9IDK2-F1
#
_cell.length_a   1.000
_cell.length_b   1.000
_cell.length_c   1.000
_cell.angle_alpha   90.00
_cell.angle_beta   90.00
_cell.angle_gamma   90.00
#
_symmetry.space_group_name_H-M   'P 1'
#
loop_
_entity.id
_entity.type
_entity.pdbx_description
1 polymer ?
#
loop_
_entity_poly.entity_id
_entity_poly.type
_entity_poly.pdbx_seq_one_letter_code
_entity_poly.pdbx_strand_id
1 'polypeptide(L)'
;MKTCEHVTPSICSLPLVEPRKLAANIDRNRESLVRYIEKKWVNHTSLHFYFMQDQPQLKGAENQLQAVRDAFKGWKALGIGLDFIEVARASEAEFRIGFTPGSSWSYVGRDCIDLVPNPQEQTMNFGWDLTTPYGRDTALHEIGHALGFPHEHQNHKAGIVWDEDAVYANFAAYPNYWDQATTYHNIIRKISPQDATGSPWDKDSIMHYQFDAGLILSPTEFQNAPLIPAPGLSDMDIQEALKFYPNNSASQWPQLTPFLSHKLDIMPSEQLDFIIEPDISRTYNIQTFGSLDTVIVLFEDDNAEPIYLAGDDDSGTDYNAKISLRLINGRRYYLRLRLYSAGASGEGGIMLW
;
A
#
# COMPACT_ATOMS: atom_id res chain seq x y z
N MET A 1 45.13 5.67 -10.42
CA MET A 1 43.72 5.38 -10.72
C MET A 1 43.00 5.36 -9.38
N LYS A 2 42.18 6.38 -9.09
CA LYS A 2 41.27 6.31 -7.95
C LYS A 2 40.18 5.33 -8.36
N THR A 3 40.16 4.17 -7.73
CA THR A 3 38.99 3.29 -7.74
C THR A 3 37.81 4.14 -7.28
N CYS A 4 36.79 4.30 -8.13
CA CYS A 4 35.49 4.73 -7.64
C CYS A 4 35.05 3.65 -6.66
N GLU A 5 35.25 3.89 -5.36
CA GLU A 5 34.51 3.19 -4.33
C GLU A 5 33.04 3.43 -4.67
N HIS A 6 32.35 2.39 -5.15
CA HIS A 6 30.90 2.39 -5.14
C HIS A 6 30.53 2.52 -3.67
N VAL A 7 30.15 3.74 -3.26
CA VAL A 7 29.57 3.95 -1.94
C VAL A 7 28.22 3.27 -2.00
N THR A 8 28.09 2.10 -1.39
CA THR A 8 26.81 1.40 -1.25
C THR A 8 25.83 2.37 -0.58
N PRO A 9 24.73 2.76 -1.27
CA PRO A 9 23.80 3.72 -0.70
C PRO A 9 23.03 3.10 0.47
N SER A 10 22.62 3.92 1.43
CA SER A 10 21.66 3.49 2.45
C SER A 10 20.34 3.07 1.79
N ILE A 11 19.81 1.92 2.19
CA ILE A 11 18.49 1.42 1.78
C ILE A 11 17.43 1.77 2.83
N CYS A 12 16.15 1.70 2.45
CA CYS A 12 15.06 2.00 3.37
C CYS A 12 14.93 0.95 4.49
N SER A 13 14.25 1.29 5.58
CA SER A 13 14.08 0.42 6.76
C SER A 13 12.64 0.45 7.21
N LEU A 14 11.80 -0.43 6.66
CA LEU A 14 10.38 -0.48 7.03
C LEU A 14 10.21 -0.67 8.55
N PRO A 15 9.24 0.02 9.17
CA PRO A 15 8.87 -0.24 10.55
C PRO A 15 8.51 -1.71 10.77
N LEU A 16 8.99 -2.29 11.88
CA LEU A 16 8.65 -3.66 12.23
C LEU A 16 7.17 -3.74 12.64
N VAL A 17 6.33 -4.16 11.70
CA VAL A 17 4.91 -4.42 11.93
C VAL A 17 4.68 -5.92 12.07
N GLU A 18 4.12 -6.33 13.20
CA GLU A 18 3.66 -7.70 13.42
C GLU A 18 2.51 -8.02 12.46
N PRO A 19 2.57 -9.12 11.70
CA PRO A 19 1.48 -9.49 10.81
C PRO A 19 0.16 -9.70 11.57
N ARG A 20 -0.97 -9.29 10.96
CA ARG A 20 -2.32 -9.62 11.48
C ARG A 20 -2.41 -11.12 11.72
N LYS A 21 -2.84 -11.52 12.92
CA LYS A 21 -3.10 -12.93 13.22
C LYS A 21 -4.33 -13.38 12.44
N LEU A 22 -4.12 -14.26 11.47
CA LEU A 22 -5.19 -14.91 10.73
C LEU A 22 -5.60 -16.21 11.43
N ALA A 23 -6.79 -16.72 11.11
CA ALA A 23 -7.28 -17.97 11.69
C ALA A 23 -6.30 -19.12 11.40
N ALA A 24 -6.01 -19.95 12.40
CA ALA A 24 -4.99 -20.99 12.30
C ALA A 24 -5.24 -22.05 11.21
N ASN A 25 -6.48 -22.15 10.72
CA ASN A 25 -6.93 -23.09 9.70
C ASN A 25 -7.33 -22.41 8.38
N ILE A 26 -6.89 -21.16 8.15
CA ILE A 26 -7.14 -20.45 6.90
C ILE A 26 -6.51 -21.22 5.72
N ASP A 27 -7.20 -21.25 4.58
CA ASP A 27 -6.63 -21.78 3.34
C ASP A 27 -5.40 -20.95 2.93
N ARG A 28 -4.34 -21.61 2.43
CA ARG A 28 -3.07 -20.93 2.13
C ARG A 28 -3.19 -19.92 0.99
N ASN A 29 -3.98 -20.21 -0.04
CA ASN A 29 -4.21 -19.26 -1.13
C ASN A 29 -5.00 -18.06 -0.61
N ARG A 30 -5.96 -18.29 0.30
CA ARG A 30 -6.70 -17.21 0.97
C ARG A 30 -5.80 -16.34 1.83
N GLU A 31 -4.96 -16.93 2.69
CA GLU A 31 -3.99 -16.18 3.50
C GLU A 31 -3.10 -15.29 2.62
N SER A 32 -2.59 -15.86 1.53
CA SER A 32 -1.76 -15.17 0.56
C SER A 32 -2.44 -13.91 -0.01
N LEU A 33 -3.69 -14.05 -0.47
CA LEU A 33 -4.48 -12.94 -1.02
C LEU A 33 -4.83 -11.89 0.04
N VAL A 34 -5.16 -12.29 1.26
CA VAL A 34 -5.42 -11.36 2.36
C VAL A 34 -4.15 -10.54 2.65
N ARG A 35 -3.00 -11.19 2.82
CA ARG A 35 -1.70 -10.52 3.04
C ARG A 35 -1.35 -9.54 1.93
N TYR A 36 -1.72 -9.89 0.70
CA TYR A 36 -1.44 -9.09 -0.49
C TYR A 36 -2.31 -7.84 -0.61
N ILE A 37 -3.56 -7.89 -0.14
CA ILE A 37 -4.56 -6.83 -0.39
C ILE A 37 -4.90 -6.04 0.87
N GLU A 38 -4.79 -6.62 2.09
CA GLU A 38 -5.29 -6.05 3.35
C GLU A 38 -4.77 -4.64 3.65
N LYS A 39 -3.57 -4.32 3.19
CA LYS A 39 -2.94 -3.02 3.42
C LYS A 39 -3.29 -1.97 2.37
N LYS A 40 -3.89 -2.35 1.24
CA LYS A 40 -4.14 -1.41 0.14
C LYS A 40 -5.33 -0.51 0.46
N TRP A 41 -5.27 0.71 -0.06
CA TRP A 41 -6.41 1.62 -0.04
C TRP A 41 -7.51 1.10 -0.96
N VAL A 42 -8.77 1.44 -0.72
CA VAL A 42 -9.78 1.29 -1.77
C VAL A 42 -9.53 2.34 -2.85
N ASN A 43 -9.80 2.00 -4.11
CA ASN A 43 -9.63 2.92 -5.23
C ASN A 43 -10.53 4.16 -5.09
N HIS A 44 -10.22 5.24 -5.81
CA HIS A 44 -10.87 6.56 -5.72
C HIS A 44 -10.71 7.30 -4.39
N THR A 45 -9.82 6.83 -3.51
CA THR A 45 -9.58 7.49 -2.22
C THR A 45 -8.75 8.74 -2.43
N SER A 46 -9.21 9.85 -1.86
CA SER A 46 -8.39 11.06 -1.67
C SER A 46 -7.51 10.85 -0.45
N LEU A 47 -6.20 10.76 -0.68
CA LEU A 47 -5.19 10.57 0.35
C LEU A 47 -4.47 11.88 0.60
N HIS A 48 -4.34 12.24 1.86
CA HIS A 48 -3.79 13.51 2.28
C HIS A 48 -2.36 13.33 2.79
N PHE A 49 -1.49 14.25 2.40
CA PHE A 49 -0.14 14.29 2.92
C PHE A 49 0.20 15.64 3.54
N TYR A 50 1.02 15.58 4.59
CA TYR A 50 1.50 16.72 5.34
C TYR A 50 2.99 16.58 5.60
N PHE A 51 3.74 17.64 5.31
CA PHE A 51 5.13 17.75 5.75
C PHE A 51 5.18 18.28 7.18
N MET A 52 5.82 17.55 8.09
CA MET A 52 5.93 17.86 9.53
C MET A 52 6.88 19.03 9.83
N GLN A 53 6.68 20.15 9.11
CA GLN A 53 7.46 21.37 9.18
C GLN A 53 7.28 22.14 10.50
N ASP A 54 6.20 21.85 11.21
CA ASP A 54 5.89 22.35 12.55
C ASP A 54 6.78 21.73 13.65
N GLN A 55 7.44 20.60 13.34
CA GLN A 55 8.37 19.93 14.24
C GLN A 55 9.83 20.13 13.80
N PRO A 56 10.65 20.90 14.54
CA PRO A 56 12.00 21.28 14.10
C PRO A 56 12.92 20.11 13.73
N GLN A 57 12.78 18.97 14.42
CA GLN A 57 13.58 17.76 14.19
C GLN A 57 13.17 16.96 12.95
N LEU A 58 12.00 17.25 12.37
CA LEU A 58 11.45 16.58 11.20
C LEU A 58 11.48 17.46 9.94
N LYS A 59 11.96 18.70 10.09
CA LYS A 59 11.88 19.72 9.04
C LYS A 59 12.80 19.40 7.86
N GLY A 60 12.22 19.31 6.67
CA GLY A 60 12.94 19.25 5.39
C GLY A 60 13.13 20.62 4.76
N ALA A 61 14.16 20.77 3.91
CA ALA A 61 14.33 21.93 3.05
C ALA A 61 13.35 21.91 1.86
N GLU A 62 13.00 23.07 1.31
CA GLU A 62 11.96 23.19 0.28
C GLU A 62 12.22 22.33 -0.97
N ASN A 63 13.48 22.18 -1.38
CA ASN A 63 13.85 21.30 -2.50
C ASN A 63 13.58 19.81 -2.21
N GLN A 64 13.67 19.39 -0.96
CA GLN A 64 13.32 18.03 -0.53
C GLN A 64 11.80 17.84 -0.56
N LEU A 65 11.04 18.82 -0.06
CA LEU A 65 9.57 18.82 -0.10
C LEU A 65 9.07 18.76 -1.55
N GLN A 66 9.69 19.54 -2.43
CA GLN A 66 9.35 19.54 -3.85
C GLN A 66 9.62 18.18 -4.50
N ALA A 67 10.72 17.50 -4.16
CA ALA A 67 10.99 16.15 -4.68
C ALA A 67 9.91 15.15 -4.28
N VAL A 68 9.39 15.22 -3.05
CA VAL A 68 8.27 14.38 -2.59
C VAL A 68 6.98 14.72 -3.33
N ARG A 69 6.66 16.01 -3.51
CA ARG A 69 5.50 16.44 -4.31
C ARG A 69 5.58 15.93 -5.76
N ASP A 70 6.76 15.98 -6.35
CA ASP A 70 6.98 15.50 -7.72
C ASP A 70 6.85 13.97 -7.81
N ALA A 71 7.24 13.23 -6.78
CA ALA A 71 7.01 11.80 -6.70
C ALA A 71 5.51 11.45 -6.56
N PHE A 72 4.72 12.18 -5.75
CA PHE A 72 3.25 12.02 -5.72
C PHE A 72 2.62 12.34 -7.08
N LYS A 73 3.08 13.40 -7.76
CA LYS A 73 2.65 13.70 -9.14
C LYS A 73 3.03 12.58 -10.11
N GLY A 74 4.21 11.97 -9.95
CA GLY A 74 4.66 10.83 -10.75
C GLY A 74 3.70 9.65 -10.65
N TRP A 75 3.33 9.26 -9.43
CA TRP A 75 2.30 8.24 -9.20
C TRP A 75 0.94 8.62 -9.79
N LYS A 76 0.49 9.87 -9.60
CA LYS A 76 -0.80 10.33 -10.16
C LYS A 76 -0.81 10.35 -11.69
N ALA A 77 0.33 10.70 -12.31
CA ALA A 77 0.48 10.79 -13.77
C ALA A 77 0.31 9.44 -14.48
N LEU A 78 0.41 8.32 -13.76
CA LEU A 78 0.08 6.99 -14.28
C LEU A 78 -1.40 6.84 -14.66
N GLY A 79 -2.26 7.76 -14.20
CA GLY A 79 -3.69 7.65 -14.36
C GLY A 79 -4.29 6.63 -13.40
N ILE A 80 -3.79 6.55 -12.17
CA ILE A 80 -4.44 5.79 -11.09
C ILE A 80 -5.66 6.55 -10.55
N GLY A 81 -6.61 5.80 -9.99
CA GLY A 81 -7.83 6.34 -9.39
C GLY A 81 -7.62 6.99 -8.01
N LEU A 82 -6.46 6.84 -7.35
CA LEU A 82 -6.16 7.55 -6.11
C LEU A 82 -5.86 9.03 -6.37
N ASP A 83 -6.25 9.90 -5.44
CA ASP A 83 -5.92 11.32 -5.43
C ASP A 83 -4.97 11.64 -4.27
N PHE A 84 -4.11 12.64 -4.46
CA PHE A 84 -3.13 13.07 -3.45
C PHE A 84 -3.29 14.57 -3.18
N ILE A 85 -3.54 14.92 -1.93
CA ILE A 85 -3.84 16.30 -1.52
C ILE A 85 -2.86 16.71 -0.42
N GLU A 86 -2.11 17.78 -0.66
CA GLU A 86 -1.29 18.39 0.39
C GLU A 86 -2.17 19.21 1.33
N VAL A 87 -2.13 18.91 2.62
CA VAL A 87 -2.95 19.58 3.64
C VAL A 87 -2.10 20.46 4.55
N ALA A 88 -2.77 21.32 5.34
CA ALA A 88 -2.09 22.31 6.17
C ALA A 88 -1.76 21.80 7.58
N ARG A 89 -2.37 20.69 8.01
CA ARG A 89 -2.26 20.17 9.38
C ARG A 89 -2.05 18.65 9.39
N ALA A 90 -1.22 18.18 10.31
CA ALA A 90 -0.97 16.75 10.48
C ALA A 90 -2.24 15.94 10.84
N SER A 91 -3.22 16.56 11.51
CA SER A 91 -4.51 15.92 11.85
C SER A 91 -5.43 15.66 10.67
N GLU A 92 -5.09 16.17 9.48
CA GLU A 92 -5.85 16.00 8.24
C GLU A 92 -5.14 15.01 7.28
N ALA A 93 -4.01 14.41 7.70
CA ALA A 93 -3.14 13.64 6.82
C ALA A 93 -2.99 12.18 7.24
N GLU A 94 -3.21 11.26 6.29
CA GLU A 94 -2.79 9.87 6.40
C GLU A 94 -1.26 9.76 6.27
N PHE A 95 -0.66 10.55 5.36
CA PHE A 95 0.78 10.56 5.12
C PHE A 95 1.45 11.74 5.81
N ARG A 96 2.15 11.49 6.91
CA ARG A 96 2.81 12.50 7.75
C ARG A 96 4.32 12.33 7.60
N ILE A 97 4.92 13.25 6.85
CA ILE A 97 6.24 13.10 6.25
C ILE A 97 7.26 13.98 6.98
N GLY A 98 8.35 13.38 7.44
CA GLY A 98 9.49 14.12 7.98
C GLY A 98 10.80 13.76 7.30
N PHE A 99 11.87 14.46 7.71
CA PHE A 99 13.16 14.45 7.04
C PHE A 99 14.32 14.19 8.01
N THR A 100 14.13 13.28 8.97
CA THR A 100 15.18 12.93 9.94
C THR A 100 16.30 12.16 9.25
N PRO A 101 17.56 12.64 9.29
CA PRO A 101 18.67 11.99 8.61
C PRO A 101 18.93 10.55 9.09
N GLY A 102 19.41 9.70 8.19
CA GLY A 102 19.96 8.37 8.51
C GLY A 102 19.09 7.18 8.12
N SER A 103 17.78 7.34 7.96
CA SER A 103 16.89 6.27 7.50
C SER A 103 15.74 6.82 6.68
N SER A 104 15.39 6.18 5.57
CA SER A 104 14.14 6.43 4.85
C SER A 104 13.21 5.25 5.05
N TRP A 105 11.91 5.51 5.17
CA TRP A 105 10.90 4.48 5.39
C TRP A 105 9.48 5.05 5.23
N SER A 106 8.53 4.16 5.01
CA SER A 106 7.10 4.42 5.11
C SER A 106 6.41 3.24 5.77
N TYR A 107 5.33 3.47 6.50
CA TYR A 107 4.37 2.40 6.75
C TYR A 107 3.73 1.94 5.43
N VAL A 108 3.28 0.69 5.39
CA VAL A 108 2.75 0.09 4.16
C VAL A 108 1.24 0.30 4.10
N GLY A 109 0.78 1.14 3.17
CA GLY A 109 -0.63 1.35 2.89
C GLY A 109 -1.40 1.86 4.11
N ARG A 110 -2.48 1.15 4.46
CA ARG A 110 -3.35 1.46 5.59
C ARG A 110 -2.69 1.37 6.97
N ASP A 111 -1.52 0.73 7.08
CA ASP A 111 -0.76 0.74 8.34
C ASP A 111 -0.51 2.20 8.83
N CYS A 112 -0.46 3.17 7.90
CA CYS A 112 -0.37 4.60 8.19
C CYS A 112 -1.50 5.13 9.10
N ILE A 113 -2.71 4.55 9.04
CA ILE A 113 -3.86 4.96 9.84
C ILE A 113 -4.23 3.92 10.91
N ASP A 114 -4.02 2.64 10.63
CA ASP A 114 -4.45 1.57 11.52
C ASP A 114 -3.46 1.38 12.69
N LEU A 115 -2.17 1.70 12.50
CA LEU A 115 -1.12 1.54 13.51
C LEU A 115 -0.61 2.85 14.11
N VAL A 116 -0.79 3.97 13.40
CA VAL A 116 -0.28 5.28 13.82
C VAL A 116 -1.43 6.28 13.96
N PRO A 117 -2.32 6.11 14.96
CA PRO A 117 -3.50 6.96 15.14
C PRO A 117 -3.15 8.35 15.68
N ASN A 118 -1.94 8.55 16.20
CA ASN A 118 -1.49 9.82 16.73
C ASN A 118 -1.06 10.77 15.59
N PRO A 119 -1.76 11.90 15.39
CA PRO A 119 -1.44 12.83 14.29
C PRO A 119 -0.10 13.57 14.48
N GLN A 120 0.55 13.45 15.64
CA GLN A 120 1.89 14.03 15.85
C GLN A 120 3.04 13.09 15.45
N GLU A 121 2.76 11.83 15.13
CA GLU A 121 3.76 10.82 14.75
C GLU A 121 3.87 10.72 13.23
N GLN A 122 5.10 10.55 12.72
CA GLN A 122 5.33 10.35 11.28
C GLN A 122 4.78 9.00 10.81
N THR A 123 4.30 8.97 9.57
CA THR A 123 4.02 7.72 8.86
C THR A 123 5.01 7.45 7.73
N MET A 124 5.85 8.44 7.42
CA MET A 124 6.92 8.35 6.43
C MET A 124 8.09 9.26 6.82
N ASN A 125 9.32 8.84 6.49
CA ASN A 125 10.52 9.63 6.67
C ASN A 125 11.47 9.51 5.47
N PHE A 126 12.16 10.61 5.16
CA PHE A 126 13.24 10.63 4.18
C PHE A 126 14.56 11.04 4.84
N GLY A 127 15.54 10.14 4.82
CA GLY A 127 16.79 10.28 5.56
C GLY A 127 17.98 10.85 4.80
N TRP A 128 17.83 11.16 3.52
CA TRP A 128 18.91 11.65 2.65
C TRP A 128 18.40 12.58 1.54
N ASP A 129 19.31 13.08 0.71
CA ASP A 129 19.02 14.07 -0.33
C ASP A 129 18.22 13.48 -1.51
N LEU A 130 16.93 13.84 -1.56
CA LEU A 130 15.95 13.47 -2.57
C LEU A 130 16.16 14.17 -3.92
N THR A 131 17.07 15.14 -4.02
CA THR A 131 17.32 15.86 -5.29
C THR A 131 18.29 15.15 -6.22
N THR A 132 18.98 14.11 -5.71
CA THR A 132 19.82 13.19 -6.49
C THR A 132 18.96 12.18 -7.27
N PRO A 133 19.49 11.51 -8.31
CA PRO A 133 18.75 10.44 -9.00
C PRO A 133 18.26 9.34 -8.04
N TYR A 134 19.15 8.81 -7.19
CA TYR A 134 18.79 7.81 -6.18
C TYR A 134 17.75 8.33 -5.17
N GLY A 135 17.88 9.59 -4.77
CA GLY A 135 16.92 10.23 -3.87
C GLY A 135 15.52 10.39 -4.48
N ARG A 136 15.41 10.68 -5.78
CA ARG A 136 14.11 10.73 -6.46
C ARG A 136 13.45 9.36 -6.54
N ASP A 137 14.24 8.32 -6.81
CA ASP A 137 13.76 6.93 -6.79
C ASP A 137 13.34 6.51 -5.38
N THR A 138 14.07 6.94 -4.35
CA THR A 138 13.66 6.75 -2.94
C THR A 138 12.29 7.38 -2.67
N ALA A 139 12.04 8.60 -3.15
CA ALA A 139 10.74 9.25 -2.98
C ALA A 139 9.59 8.45 -3.64
N LEU A 140 9.82 7.91 -4.84
CA LEU A 140 8.84 7.04 -5.51
C LEU A 140 8.62 5.74 -4.72
N HIS A 141 9.70 5.13 -4.21
CA HIS A 141 9.70 3.89 -3.43
C HIS A 141 8.90 4.01 -2.13
N GLU A 142 9.19 5.02 -1.30
CA GLU A 142 8.47 5.22 -0.03
C GLU A 142 6.99 5.55 -0.27
N ILE A 143 6.66 6.29 -1.32
CA ILE A 143 5.27 6.51 -1.70
C ILE A 143 4.65 5.18 -2.16
N GLY A 144 5.35 4.34 -2.92
CA GLY A 144 4.89 2.99 -3.29
C GLY A 144 4.52 2.16 -2.05
N HIS A 145 5.33 2.19 -0.99
CA HIS A 145 4.96 1.62 0.30
C HIS A 145 3.69 2.25 0.87
N ALA A 146 3.57 3.57 0.91
CA ALA A 146 2.37 4.25 1.37
C ALA A 146 1.12 3.92 0.54
N LEU A 147 1.26 3.47 -0.72
CA LEU A 147 0.16 2.94 -1.55
C LEU A 147 -0.13 1.46 -1.30
N GLY A 148 0.64 0.80 -0.44
CA GLY A 148 0.46 -0.60 -0.05
C GLY A 148 1.25 -1.59 -0.89
N PHE A 149 2.32 -1.18 -1.56
CA PHE A 149 3.23 -2.10 -2.27
C PHE A 149 4.38 -2.54 -1.35
N PRO A 150 4.58 -3.86 -1.14
CA PRO A 150 5.72 -4.37 -0.39
C PRO A 150 7.00 -4.38 -1.25
N HIS A 151 8.13 -4.78 -0.67
CA HIS A 151 9.36 -4.97 -1.44
C HIS A 151 9.29 -6.13 -2.44
N GLU A 152 9.86 -5.91 -3.62
CA GLU A 152 9.83 -6.88 -4.72
C GLU A 152 10.78 -8.07 -4.50
N HIS A 153 11.92 -7.89 -3.81
CA HIS A 153 12.81 -9.02 -3.47
C HIS A 153 12.17 -10.01 -2.49
N GLN A 154 11.13 -9.60 -1.78
CA GLN A 154 10.36 -10.45 -0.88
C GLN A 154 9.24 -11.22 -1.61
N ASN A 155 9.07 -10.98 -2.92
CA ASN A 155 8.25 -11.79 -3.80
C ASN A 155 8.80 -13.22 -3.84
N HIS A 156 7.94 -14.19 -3.57
CA HIS A 156 8.29 -15.61 -3.65
C HIS A 156 8.64 -16.09 -5.06
N LYS A 157 8.14 -15.41 -6.10
CA LYS A 157 8.45 -15.69 -7.51
C LYS A 157 9.82 -15.15 -7.92
N ALA A 158 10.50 -14.38 -7.05
CA ALA A 158 11.85 -13.88 -7.31
C ALA A 158 12.90 -14.97 -7.48
N GLY A 159 12.66 -16.17 -6.92
CA GLY A 159 13.66 -17.25 -6.95
C GLY A 159 14.97 -16.88 -6.25
N ILE A 160 14.99 -15.76 -5.51
CA ILE A 160 16.14 -15.29 -4.76
C ILE A 160 16.42 -16.26 -3.61
N VAL A 161 17.62 -16.85 -3.65
CA VAL A 161 18.21 -17.60 -2.54
C VAL A 161 19.34 -16.74 -1.99
N TRP A 162 19.20 -16.32 -0.74
CA TRP A 162 20.18 -15.48 -0.07
C TRP A 162 21.37 -16.29 0.44
N ASP A 163 22.56 -15.69 0.42
CA ASP A 163 23.63 -16.05 1.36
C ASP A 163 23.32 -15.32 2.67
N GLU A 164 22.54 -15.95 3.55
CA GLU A 164 22.01 -15.29 4.75
C GLU A 164 23.12 -14.78 5.67
N ASP A 165 24.23 -15.51 5.81
CA ASP A 165 25.37 -15.07 6.62
C ASP A 165 26.00 -13.80 6.04
N ALA A 166 26.18 -13.75 4.72
CA ALA A 166 26.68 -12.55 4.04
C ALA A 166 25.70 -11.38 4.15
N VAL A 167 24.39 -11.64 4.01
CA VAL A 167 23.32 -10.63 4.15
C VAL A 167 23.30 -10.04 5.57
N TYR A 168 23.31 -10.87 6.62
CA TYR A 168 23.37 -10.38 7.99
C TYR A 168 24.65 -9.59 8.25
N ALA A 169 25.80 -10.06 7.76
CA ALA A 169 27.08 -9.37 7.95
C ALA A 169 27.10 -8.01 7.22
N ASN A 170 26.55 -7.94 6.01
CA ASN A 170 26.49 -6.72 5.20
C ASN A 170 25.62 -5.66 5.86
N PHE A 171 24.38 -6.00 6.25
CA PHE A 171 23.46 -5.03 6.84
C PHE A 171 23.74 -4.68 8.31
N ALA A 172 24.53 -5.48 9.02
CA ALA A 172 25.06 -5.11 10.33
C ALA A 172 26.21 -4.07 10.25
N ALA A 173 26.80 -3.87 9.06
CA ALA A 173 27.86 -2.90 8.83
C ALA A 173 27.31 -1.52 8.43
N TYR A 174 28.23 -0.56 8.21
CA TYR A 174 27.89 0.74 7.63
C TYR A 174 27.29 0.56 6.22
N PRO A 175 26.24 1.32 5.84
CA PRO A 175 25.63 2.43 6.59
C PRO A 175 24.42 2.04 7.46
N ASN A 176 23.95 0.79 7.43
CA ASN A 176 22.66 0.39 8.00
C ASN A 176 22.71 0.09 9.51
N TYR A 177 23.71 -0.66 9.97
CA TYR A 177 23.85 -1.09 11.36
C TYR A 177 22.61 -1.83 11.93
N TRP A 178 21.98 -2.66 11.11
CA TRP A 178 20.77 -3.41 11.49
C TRP A 178 21.10 -4.63 12.35
N ASP A 179 20.17 -4.95 13.25
CA ASP A 179 20.16 -6.23 13.94
C ASP A 179 19.57 -7.34 13.04
N GLN A 180 19.72 -8.60 13.47
CA GLN A 180 19.23 -9.74 12.70
C GLN A 180 17.72 -9.70 12.48
N ALA A 181 16.93 -9.23 13.46
CA ALA A 181 15.48 -9.17 13.31
C ALA A 181 15.06 -8.17 12.22
N THR A 182 15.70 -7.01 12.19
CA THR A 182 15.48 -5.96 11.18
C THR A 182 15.90 -6.43 9.79
N THR A 183 17.07 -7.06 9.67
CA THR A 183 17.53 -7.64 8.39
C THR A 183 16.62 -8.76 7.91
N TYR A 184 16.18 -9.65 8.81
CA TYR A 184 15.23 -10.70 8.43
C TYR A 184 13.92 -10.11 7.92
N HIS A 185 13.39 -9.11 8.61
CA HIS A 185 12.14 -8.44 8.25
C HIS A 185 12.21 -7.71 6.91
N ASN A 186 13.29 -6.95 6.68
CA ASN A 186 13.41 -6.10 5.50
C ASN A 186 13.94 -6.86 4.28
N ILE A 187 14.78 -7.88 4.47
CA ILE A 187 15.52 -8.54 3.37
C ILE A 187 15.09 -9.99 3.16
N ILE A 188 15.21 -10.82 4.20
CA ILE A 188 15.21 -12.28 4.02
C ILE A 188 13.79 -12.86 3.92
N ARG A 189 12.86 -12.40 4.76
CA ARG A 189 11.51 -12.97 4.81
C ARG A 189 10.82 -12.82 3.45
N LYS A 190 10.02 -13.82 3.09
CA LYS A 190 9.10 -13.77 1.96
C LYS A 190 7.71 -13.37 2.45
N ILE A 191 7.05 -12.46 1.73
CA ILE A 191 5.78 -11.87 2.16
C ILE A 191 4.57 -12.76 1.84
N SER A 192 4.73 -13.77 0.97
CA SER A 192 3.74 -14.85 0.87
C SER A 192 4.30 -16.18 0.35
N PRO A 193 3.88 -17.33 0.89
CA PRO A 193 4.12 -18.63 0.28
C PRO A 193 3.03 -18.98 -0.76
N GLN A 194 3.40 -18.93 -2.04
CA GLN A 194 2.68 -19.49 -3.20
C GLN A 194 1.42 -18.71 -3.64
N ASP A 195 1.61 -17.46 -4.08
CA ASP A 195 0.61 -16.74 -4.88
C ASP A 195 0.54 -17.30 -6.31
N ALA A 196 -0.54 -17.99 -6.65
CA ALA A 196 -0.86 -18.28 -8.06
C ALA A 196 -1.08 -16.98 -8.86
N THR A 197 -1.58 -15.92 -8.23
CA THR A 197 -2.08 -14.67 -8.85
C THR A 197 -1.17 -13.44 -8.69
N GLY A 198 -0.07 -13.54 -7.94
CA GLY A 198 0.91 -12.46 -7.78
C GLY A 198 1.69 -12.20 -9.07
N SER A 199 2.20 -10.98 -9.25
CA SER A 199 3.06 -10.62 -10.39
C SER A 199 4.30 -11.52 -10.48
N PRO A 200 4.84 -11.77 -11.69
CA PRO A 200 6.19 -12.30 -11.86
C PRO A 200 7.21 -11.41 -11.16
N TRP A 201 8.42 -11.93 -10.91
CA TRP A 201 9.49 -11.09 -10.36
C TRP A 201 9.93 -10.04 -11.35
N ASP A 202 10.00 -8.80 -10.87
CA ASP A 202 10.58 -7.69 -11.60
C ASP A 202 11.84 -7.16 -10.91
N LYS A 203 13.00 -7.46 -11.50
CA LYS A 203 14.30 -6.99 -11.01
C LYS A 203 14.48 -5.47 -11.12
N ASP A 204 13.69 -4.81 -11.96
CA ASP A 204 13.76 -3.38 -12.23
C ASP A 204 12.64 -2.59 -11.53
N SER A 205 11.82 -3.25 -10.70
CA SER A 205 10.77 -2.59 -9.93
C SER A 205 11.35 -1.52 -9.02
N ILE A 206 10.67 -0.38 -8.92
CA ILE A 206 10.99 0.67 -7.95
C ILE A 206 10.97 0.13 -6.52
N MET A 207 10.19 -0.92 -6.25
CA MET A 207 10.05 -1.56 -4.94
C MET A 207 11.17 -2.57 -4.65
N HIS A 208 12.10 -2.75 -5.58
CA HIS A 208 13.24 -3.64 -5.41
C HIS A 208 14.43 -2.89 -4.81
N TYR A 209 15.10 -3.48 -3.83
CA TYR A 209 16.36 -2.94 -3.33
C TYR A 209 17.53 -3.20 -4.27
N GLN A 210 18.55 -2.37 -4.14
CA GLN A 210 19.88 -2.64 -4.69
C GLN A 210 20.61 -3.62 -3.76
N PHE A 211 21.21 -4.65 -4.35
CA PHE A 211 22.02 -5.62 -3.61
C PHE A 211 23.41 -5.74 -4.24
N ASP A 212 24.44 -5.62 -3.41
CA ASP A 212 25.82 -5.82 -3.85
C ASP A 212 26.07 -7.30 -4.22
N ALA A 213 27.12 -7.52 -5.03
CA ALA A 213 27.57 -8.87 -5.37
C ALA A 213 27.94 -9.67 -4.10
N GLY A 214 27.69 -10.98 -4.12
CA GLY A 214 28.01 -11.88 -3.02
C GLY A 214 26.91 -12.03 -1.96
N LEU A 215 25.78 -11.34 -2.10
CA LEU A 215 24.61 -11.51 -1.20
C LEU A 215 23.61 -12.56 -1.71
N ILE A 216 23.60 -12.83 -3.02
CA ILE A 216 22.59 -13.66 -3.68
C ILE A 216 23.25 -14.93 -4.24
N LEU A 217 22.82 -16.10 -3.79
CA LEU A 217 23.26 -17.41 -4.31
C LEU A 217 22.52 -17.81 -5.59
N SER A 218 21.26 -17.40 -5.75
CA SER A 218 20.47 -17.64 -6.95
C SER A 218 19.52 -16.46 -7.15
N PRO A 219 19.28 -15.96 -8.38
CA PRO A 219 19.84 -16.40 -9.66
C PRO A 219 21.37 -16.28 -9.76
N THR A 220 22.03 -17.20 -10.48
CA THR A 220 23.52 -17.30 -10.51
C THR A 220 24.21 -16.06 -11.08
N GLU A 221 23.50 -15.27 -11.89
CA GLU A 221 24.02 -14.02 -12.45
C GLU A 221 24.34 -12.97 -11.36
N PHE A 222 23.64 -13.00 -10.22
CA PHE A 222 23.84 -12.06 -9.10
C PHE A 222 24.79 -12.58 -8.01
N GLN A 223 25.39 -13.76 -8.20
CA GLN A 223 26.44 -14.24 -7.29
C GLN A 223 27.66 -13.33 -7.30
N ASN A 224 28.08 -12.89 -8.49
CA ASN A 224 29.32 -12.14 -8.71
C ASN A 224 29.09 -10.77 -9.33
N ALA A 225 27.84 -10.34 -9.48
CA ALA A 225 27.46 -9.03 -9.99
C ALA A 225 26.38 -8.42 -9.09
N PRO A 226 26.37 -7.09 -8.92
CA PRO A 226 25.32 -6.44 -8.14
C PRO A 226 23.98 -6.50 -8.88
N LEU A 227 22.90 -6.58 -8.11
CA LEU A 227 21.54 -6.38 -8.59
C LEU A 227 21.17 -4.91 -8.37
N ILE A 228 21.08 -4.15 -9.46
CA ILE A 228 20.73 -2.73 -9.43
C ILE A 228 19.52 -2.53 -10.33
N PRO A 229 18.34 -2.20 -9.77
CA PRO A 229 17.16 -1.87 -10.56
C PRO A 229 17.41 -0.67 -11.48
N ALA A 230 16.75 -0.66 -12.65
CA ALA A 230 16.67 0.54 -13.47
C ALA A 230 15.97 1.69 -12.70
N PRO A 231 16.32 2.96 -12.97
CA PRO A 231 15.69 4.09 -12.28
C PRO A 231 14.23 4.31 -12.71
N GLY A 232 13.42 4.83 -11.80
CA GLY A 232 12.00 5.11 -12.01
C GLY A 232 11.08 3.89 -11.88
N LEU A 233 9.81 4.08 -12.23
CA LEU A 233 8.79 3.03 -12.20
C LEU A 233 8.96 2.11 -13.42
N SER A 234 8.98 0.80 -13.18
CA SER A 234 8.98 -0.19 -14.25
C SER A 234 7.60 -0.32 -14.91
N ASP A 235 7.53 -0.96 -16.08
CA ASP A 235 6.24 -1.28 -16.70
C ASP A 235 5.35 -2.16 -15.79
N MET A 236 5.96 -3.02 -14.96
CA MET A 236 5.23 -3.89 -14.04
C MET A 236 4.70 -3.12 -12.82
N ASP A 237 5.48 -2.17 -12.28
CA ASP A 237 5.00 -1.27 -11.23
C ASP A 237 3.74 -0.52 -11.68
N ILE A 238 3.75 -0.01 -12.92
CA ILE A 238 2.63 0.73 -13.51
C ILE A 238 1.41 -0.18 -13.68
N GLN A 239 1.60 -1.39 -14.21
CA GLN A 239 0.52 -2.35 -14.40
C GLN A 239 -0.11 -2.78 -13.07
N GLU A 240 0.70 -3.04 -12.05
CA GLU A 240 0.23 -3.45 -10.73
C GLU A 240 -0.52 -2.31 -10.02
N ALA A 241 -0.02 -1.08 -10.16
CA ALA A 241 -0.71 0.10 -9.67
C ALA A 241 -2.08 0.32 -10.34
N LEU A 242 -2.15 0.18 -11.66
CA LEU A 242 -3.41 0.31 -12.42
C LEU A 242 -4.38 -0.85 -12.16
N LYS A 243 -3.89 -2.04 -11.81
CA LYS A 243 -4.73 -3.17 -11.42
C LYS A 243 -5.48 -2.89 -10.12
N PHE A 244 -4.81 -2.32 -9.11
CA PHE A 244 -5.43 -2.00 -7.82
C PHE A 244 -6.14 -0.66 -7.79
N TYR A 245 -5.69 0.29 -8.59
CA TYR A 245 -6.17 1.65 -8.60
C TYR A 245 -6.52 2.11 -10.02
N PRO A 246 -7.41 1.41 -10.76
CA PRO A 246 -7.74 1.80 -12.12
C PRO A 246 -8.46 3.16 -12.14
N ASN A 247 -8.12 4.03 -13.08
CA ASN A 247 -8.95 5.22 -13.32
C ASN A 247 -10.20 4.84 -14.13
N ASN A 248 -11.24 4.40 -13.42
CA ASN A 248 -12.56 4.08 -13.94
C ASN A 248 -13.62 5.08 -13.43
N SER A 249 -13.24 6.30 -13.04
CA SER A 249 -14.13 7.33 -12.48
C SER A 249 -15.19 7.82 -13.46
N ALA A 250 -15.02 7.57 -14.77
CA ALA A 250 -16.02 7.83 -15.80
C ALA A 250 -17.11 6.74 -15.92
N SER A 251 -17.01 5.65 -15.14
CA SER A 251 -18.00 4.57 -15.15
C SER A 251 -19.29 5.03 -14.47
N GLN A 252 -20.44 4.69 -15.05
CA GLN A 252 -21.71 4.77 -14.32
C GLN A 252 -21.73 3.66 -13.28
N TRP A 253 -21.57 4.05 -12.01
CA TRP A 253 -21.66 3.13 -10.90
C TRP A 253 -23.13 2.76 -10.62
N PRO A 254 -23.44 1.48 -10.39
CA PRO A 254 -24.80 1.06 -10.05
C PRO A 254 -25.28 1.73 -8.75
N GLN A 255 -26.56 2.06 -8.69
CA GLN A 255 -27.18 2.50 -7.45
C GLN A 255 -27.46 1.28 -6.56
N LEU A 256 -27.07 1.36 -5.28
CA LEU A 256 -27.42 0.35 -4.28
C LEU A 256 -28.73 0.77 -3.60
N THR A 257 -29.85 0.26 -4.13
CA THR A 257 -31.19 0.61 -3.66
C THR A 257 -31.57 -0.19 -2.40
N PRO A 258 -32.22 0.43 -1.39
CA PRO A 258 -32.66 -0.29 -0.20
C PRO A 258 -33.51 -1.53 -0.52
N PHE A 259 -33.21 -2.64 0.17
CA PHE A 259 -33.84 -3.96 0.03
C PHE A 259 -33.68 -4.64 -1.33
N LEU A 260 -32.84 -4.11 -2.22
CA LEU A 260 -32.45 -4.78 -3.46
C LEU A 260 -31.06 -5.39 -3.28
N SER A 261 -30.98 -6.72 -3.39
CA SER A 261 -29.71 -7.43 -3.37
C SER A 261 -28.99 -7.32 -4.72
N HIS A 262 -27.71 -6.98 -4.70
CA HIS A 262 -26.84 -7.02 -5.88
C HIS A 262 -25.95 -8.25 -5.80
N LYS A 263 -25.91 -9.04 -6.89
CA LYS A 263 -24.94 -10.13 -7.02
C LYS A 263 -23.54 -9.52 -7.21
N LEU A 264 -22.57 -10.01 -6.47
CA LEU A 264 -21.16 -9.66 -6.64
C LEU A 264 -20.53 -10.68 -7.58
N ASP A 265 -20.06 -10.20 -8.73
CA ASP A 265 -19.33 -10.97 -9.73
C ASP A 265 -18.01 -10.24 -9.99
N ILE A 266 -17.03 -10.49 -9.11
CA ILE A 266 -15.71 -9.86 -9.12
C ILE A 266 -14.61 -10.84 -8.79
N MET A 267 -13.46 -10.59 -9.38
CA MET A 267 -12.22 -11.34 -9.14
C MET A 267 -11.45 -10.75 -7.94
N PRO A 268 -10.54 -11.53 -7.31
CA PRO A 268 -9.64 -10.98 -6.29
C PRO A 268 -8.89 -9.76 -6.83
N SER A 269 -8.64 -8.76 -5.98
CA SER A 269 -8.08 -7.44 -6.32
C SER A 269 -8.99 -6.46 -7.08
N GLU A 270 -10.10 -6.92 -7.66
CA GLU A 270 -11.09 -6.02 -8.27
C GLU A 270 -11.92 -5.30 -7.23
N GLN A 271 -12.55 -4.20 -7.68
CA GLN A 271 -13.40 -3.35 -6.88
C GLN A 271 -14.69 -3.05 -7.62
N LEU A 272 -15.80 -3.00 -6.88
CA LEU A 272 -17.07 -2.44 -7.31
C LEU A 272 -17.40 -1.21 -6.50
N ASP A 273 -17.84 -0.17 -7.20
CA ASP A 273 -18.32 1.07 -6.59
C ASP A 273 -19.83 1.18 -6.79
N PHE A 274 -20.52 1.62 -5.75
CA PHE A 274 -21.96 1.85 -5.76
C PHE A 274 -22.26 3.29 -5.35
N ILE A 275 -23.33 3.84 -5.92
CA ILE A 275 -23.93 5.09 -5.47
C ILE A 275 -25.07 4.79 -4.51
N ILE A 276 -25.13 5.49 -3.38
CA ILE A 276 -26.27 5.46 -2.47
C ILE A 276 -26.84 6.88 -2.35
N GLU A 277 -28.11 7.00 -2.68
CA GLU A 277 -28.90 8.23 -2.53
C GLU A 277 -30.14 7.88 -1.70
N PRO A 278 -30.15 8.12 -0.38
CA PRO A 278 -31.25 7.72 0.48
C PRO A 278 -32.45 8.66 0.32
N ASP A 279 -33.64 8.08 0.17
CA ASP A 279 -34.91 8.84 0.15
C ASP A 279 -35.40 9.24 1.55
N ILE A 280 -34.86 8.62 2.60
CA ILE A 280 -35.21 8.90 4.00
C ILE A 280 -33.98 8.93 4.90
N SER A 281 -33.94 9.88 5.83
CA SER A 281 -32.86 10.01 6.82
C SER A 281 -33.02 8.99 7.97
N ARG A 282 -32.24 7.91 7.94
CA ARG A 282 -32.28 6.85 8.96
C ARG A 282 -30.94 6.11 9.05
N THR A 283 -30.82 5.26 10.05
CA THR A 283 -29.73 4.26 10.07
C THR A 283 -30.02 3.20 9.03
N TYR A 284 -29.05 2.98 8.14
CA TYR A 284 -29.04 1.90 7.18
C TYR A 284 -27.99 0.87 7.58
N ASN A 285 -28.24 -0.38 7.21
CA ASN A 285 -27.25 -1.44 7.27
C ASN A 285 -26.80 -1.76 5.85
N ILE A 286 -25.50 -1.77 5.63
CA ILE A 286 -24.85 -2.21 4.40
C ILE A 286 -24.08 -3.45 4.77
N GLN A 287 -24.34 -4.57 4.10
CA GLN A 287 -23.70 -5.83 4.46
C GLN A 287 -23.47 -6.68 3.22
N THR A 288 -22.29 -7.31 3.16
CA THR A 288 -22.01 -8.39 2.21
C THR A 288 -22.46 -9.74 2.77
N PHE A 289 -22.76 -10.69 1.90
CA PHE A 289 -23.18 -12.03 2.30
C PHE A 289 -22.72 -13.06 1.28
N GLY A 290 -22.63 -14.31 1.72
CA GLY A 290 -22.14 -15.42 0.91
C GLY A 290 -20.75 -15.85 1.37
N SER A 291 -19.97 -16.38 0.43
CA SER A 291 -18.63 -16.95 0.70
C SER A 291 -17.47 -16.04 0.28
N LEU A 292 -17.73 -14.74 0.20
CA LEU A 292 -16.77 -13.73 -0.20
C LEU A 292 -16.09 -13.10 1.02
N ASP A 293 -14.80 -12.83 0.90
CA ASP A 293 -14.00 -12.08 1.87
C ASP A 293 -13.80 -10.68 1.31
N THR A 294 -14.57 -9.71 1.82
CA THR A 294 -14.70 -8.37 1.23
C THR A 294 -14.39 -7.30 2.25
N VAL A 295 -13.78 -6.21 1.81
CA VAL A 295 -13.81 -4.94 2.55
C VAL A 295 -14.79 -3.98 1.88
N ILE A 296 -15.60 -3.30 2.68
CA ILE A 296 -16.44 -2.19 2.21
C ILE A 296 -16.00 -0.89 2.88
N VAL A 297 -16.01 0.19 2.12
CA VAL A 297 -15.69 1.53 2.61
C VAL A 297 -16.72 2.52 2.09
N LEU A 298 -17.30 3.29 2.99
CA LEU A 298 -18.35 4.26 2.72
C LEU A 298 -17.79 5.68 2.79
N PHE A 299 -18.08 6.45 1.76
CA PHE A 299 -17.74 7.86 1.64
C PHE A 299 -19.00 8.70 1.47
N GLU A 300 -18.99 9.94 1.98
CA GLU A 300 -19.96 10.98 1.62
C GLU A 300 -19.44 11.80 0.44
N ASP A 301 -20.30 12.15 -0.50
CA ASP A 301 -20.00 13.14 -1.54
C ASP A 301 -20.25 14.56 -1.01
N ASP A 302 -19.20 15.35 -0.82
CA ASP A 302 -19.31 16.78 -0.46
C ASP A 302 -19.10 17.72 -1.67
N ASN A 303 -19.30 17.24 -2.90
CA ASN A 303 -19.12 17.98 -4.17
C ASN A 303 -17.68 18.42 -4.49
N ALA A 304 -16.75 18.36 -3.54
CA ALA A 304 -15.33 18.63 -3.73
C ALA A 304 -14.50 17.35 -3.60
N GLU A 305 -14.75 16.57 -2.56
CA GLU A 305 -13.97 15.39 -2.19
C GLU A 305 -14.86 14.33 -1.53
N PRO A 306 -14.67 13.02 -1.80
CA PRO A 306 -15.29 11.96 -1.03
C PRO A 306 -14.74 11.91 0.41
N ILE A 307 -15.59 12.20 1.40
CA ILE A 307 -15.23 12.15 2.82
C ILE A 307 -15.41 10.74 3.36
N TYR A 308 -14.35 10.14 3.90
CA TYR A 308 -14.44 8.83 4.57
C TYR A 308 -15.41 8.88 5.76
N LEU A 309 -16.35 7.94 5.82
CA LEU A 309 -17.29 7.81 6.95
C LEU A 309 -17.05 6.55 7.78
N ALA A 310 -16.86 5.42 7.11
CA ALA A 310 -16.71 4.12 7.76
C ALA A 310 -16.10 3.10 6.80
N GLY A 311 -15.40 2.11 7.34
CA GLY A 311 -14.89 0.96 6.60
C GLY A 311 -14.96 -0.28 7.49
N ASP A 312 -15.26 -1.42 6.90
CA ASP A 312 -15.37 -2.70 7.61
C ASP A 312 -14.98 -3.85 6.68
N ASP A 313 -14.35 -4.89 7.23
CA ASP A 313 -13.94 -6.09 6.50
C ASP A 313 -14.56 -7.39 7.05
N ASP A 314 -14.80 -7.53 8.36
CA ASP A 314 -15.22 -8.81 8.94
C ASP A 314 -16.31 -8.75 10.04
N SER A 315 -16.97 -7.60 10.28
CA SER A 315 -17.95 -7.46 11.38
C SER A 315 -19.33 -8.07 11.08
N GLY A 316 -19.54 -8.66 9.91
CA GLY A 316 -20.74 -9.37 9.48
C GLY A 316 -20.72 -10.87 9.81
N THR A 317 -21.62 -11.63 9.18
CA THR A 317 -21.70 -13.09 9.36
C THR A 317 -20.62 -13.79 8.54
N ASP A 318 -19.94 -14.79 9.10
CA ASP A 318 -18.98 -15.64 8.40
C ASP A 318 -17.95 -14.86 7.54
N TYR A 319 -17.33 -13.83 8.14
CA TYR A 319 -16.28 -12.96 7.55
C TYR A 319 -16.75 -11.91 6.54
N ASN A 320 -18.05 -11.69 6.40
CA ASN A 320 -18.54 -10.62 5.55
C ASN A 320 -18.42 -9.26 6.23
N ALA A 321 -18.35 -8.19 5.45
CA ALA A 321 -18.29 -6.84 5.97
C ALA A 321 -19.68 -6.27 6.26
N LYS A 322 -19.77 -5.41 7.28
CA LYS A 322 -21.00 -4.72 7.68
C LYS A 322 -20.75 -3.29 8.18
N ILE A 323 -21.43 -2.33 7.57
CA ILE A 323 -21.51 -0.94 8.05
C ILE A 323 -22.94 -0.65 8.51
N SER A 324 -23.08 -0.10 9.71
CA SER A 324 -24.36 0.42 10.24
C SER A 324 -24.22 1.92 10.51
N LEU A 325 -24.74 2.78 9.62
CA LEU A 325 -24.55 4.23 9.70
C LEU A 325 -25.84 5.00 9.39
N ARG A 326 -26.03 6.16 10.02
CA ARG A 326 -27.12 7.08 9.68
C ARG A 326 -26.80 7.85 8.41
N LEU A 327 -27.56 7.60 7.35
CA LEU A 327 -27.50 8.34 6.10
C LEU A 327 -28.61 9.41 6.07
N ILE A 328 -28.35 10.52 5.39
CA ILE A 328 -29.21 11.71 5.36
C ILE A 328 -29.85 11.86 3.97
N ASN A 329 -31.17 12.01 3.93
CA ASN A 329 -31.91 12.27 2.69
C ASN A 329 -31.34 13.50 1.95
N GLY A 330 -31.19 13.36 0.64
CA GLY A 330 -30.72 14.42 -0.25
C GLY A 330 -29.20 14.54 -0.33
N ARG A 331 -28.47 13.68 0.39
CA ARG A 331 -27.03 13.50 0.25
C ARG A 331 -26.72 12.32 -0.66
N ARG A 332 -25.52 12.31 -1.22
CA ARG A 332 -24.99 11.21 -2.02
C ARG A 332 -23.83 10.56 -1.27
N TYR A 333 -23.73 9.25 -1.38
CA TYR A 333 -22.67 8.45 -0.79
C TYR A 333 -22.08 7.51 -1.83
N TYR A 334 -20.79 7.21 -1.69
CA TYR A 334 -20.08 6.23 -2.49
C TYR A 334 -19.70 5.05 -1.60
N LEU A 335 -20.17 3.86 -1.96
CA LEU A 335 -19.76 2.63 -1.30
C LEU A 335 -18.79 1.88 -2.21
N ARG A 336 -17.59 1.63 -1.70
CA ARG A 336 -16.53 0.95 -2.42
C ARG A 336 -16.32 -0.41 -1.80
N LEU A 337 -16.41 -1.44 -2.62
CA LEU A 337 -16.26 -2.83 -2.21
C LEU A 337 -15.07 -3.44 -2.93
N ARG A 338 -14.11 -3.98 -2.18
CA ARG A 338 -12.99 -4.74 -2.74
C ARG A 338 -13.02 -6.18 -2.24
N LEU A 339 -12.74 -7.11 -3.14
CA LEU A 339 -12.61 -8.52 -2.79
C LEU A 339 -11.16 -8.85 -2.41
N TYR A 340 -10.97 -9.37 -1.19
CA TYR A 340 -9.72 -9.99 -0.77
C TYR A 340 -9.61 -11.40 -1.36
N SER A 341 -10.62 -12.24 -1.16
CA SER A 341 -10.64 -13.59 -1.70
C SER A 341 -12.07 -14.10 -1.92
N ALA A 342 -12.23 -15.06 -2.83
CA ALA A 342 -13.47 -15.79 -3.03
C ALA A 342 -13.31 -17.22 -2.51
N GLY A 343 -14.30 -17.72 -1.74
CA GLY A 343 -14.41 -19.14 -1.43
C GLY A 343 -14.73 -20.00 -2.65
N ALA A 344 -14.76 -21.33 -2.49
CA ALA A 344 -14.91 -22.30 -3.59
C ALA A 344 -16.16 -22.13 -4.49
N SER A 345 -17.19 -21.42 -4.01
CA SER A 345 -18.37 -21.10 -4.82
C SER A 345 -18.29 -19.75 -5.53
N GLY A 346 -17.47 -18.82 -5.04
CA GLY A 346 -17.35 -17.45 -5.56
C GLY A 346 -18.64 -16.62 -5.53
N GLU A 347 -19.72 -17.12 -4.92
CA GLU A 347 -20.99 -16.42 -4.91
C GLU A 347 -21.15 -15.60 -3.63
N GLY A 348 -21.53 -14.35 -3.82
CA GLY A 348 -21.97 -13.46 -2.77
C GLY A 348 -22.79 -12.30 -3.31
N GLY A 349 -23.29 -11.50 -2.39
CA GLY A 349 -24.06 -10.32 -2.71
C GLY A 349 -23.85 -9.21 -1.69
N ILE A 350 -24.38 -8.05 -2.03
CA ILE A 350 -24.45 -6.91 -1.13
C ILE A 350 -25.87 -6.36 -1.09
N MET A 351 -26.28 -5.89 0.08
CA MET A 351 -27.57 -5.23 0.25
C MET A 351 -27.46 -4.09 1.25
N LEU A 352 -28.25 -3.05 0.98
CA LEU A 352 -28.55 -1.93 1.87
C LEU A 352 -29.97 -2.10 2.42
N TRP A 353 -30.22 -1.91 3.73
CA TRP A 353 -31.59 -1.96 4.29
C TRP A 353 -31.84 -1.09 5.51
#